data_AF-A0A967LXD9-F1
#
_entry.id   AF-A0A967LXD9-F1
#
_cell.length_a   1.000
_cell.length_b   1.000
_cell.length_c   1.000
_cell.angle_alpha   90.00
_cell.angle_beta   90.00
_cell.angle_gamma   90.00
#
_symmetry.space_group_name_H-M   'P 1'
#
loop_
_entity.id
_entity.type
_entity.pdbx_description
1 polymer ?
#
loop_
_entity_poly.entity_id
_entity_poly.type
_entity_poly.pdbx_seq_one_letter_code
_entity_poly.pdbx_strand_id
1 'polypeptide(L)' 'GYRLQTTPDTLISSEVSAGLDTDVVGRNIVFLPETDSTNTQARQLAEEGAEDGTVVIADRQSRGKGRMGRFW' A
#
# COMPACT_ATOMS: atom_id res chain seq x y z
N GLY A 1 -12.07 28.50 8.30
CA GLY A 1 -10.88 27.65 8.51
C GLY A 1 -11.36 26.29 8.99
N TYR A 2 -10.62 25.23 8.68
CA TYR A 2 -10.98 23.86 9.05
C TYR A 2 -9.91 23.28 9.99
N ARG A 3 -10.31 22.43 10.94
CA ARG A 3 -9.43 21.75 11.88
C ARG A 3 -9.85 20.28 11.96
N LEU A 4 -8.92 19.38 11.67
CA LEU A 4 -9.12 17.95 11.86
C LEU A 4 -9.28 17.65 13.36
N GLN A 5 -10.38 17.03 13.77
CA GLN A 5 -10.62 16.64 15.17
C GLN A 5 -10.26 15.18 15.45
N THR A 6 -10.43 14.31 14.46
CA THR A 6 -10.11 12.88 14.54
C THR A 6 -9.68 12.37 13.16
N THR A 7 -8.75 11.41 13.13
CA THR A 7 -8.38 10.65 11.94
C THR A 7 -9.17 9.35 11.92
N PRO A 8 -9.87 9.00 10.83
CA PRO A 8 -10.51 7.69 10.69
C PRO A 8 -9.46 6.58 10.66
N ASP A 9 -9.82 5.38 11.10
CA ASP A 9 -8.99 4.16 10.96
C ASP A 9 -9.15 3.59 9.53
N THR A 10 -8.85 4.44 8.54
CA THR A 10 -8.95 4.14 7.13
C THR A 10 -7.76 4.78 6.44
N LEU A 11 -7.06 4.00 5.61
CA LEU A 11 -5.86 4.48 4.95
C LEU A 11 -6.25 5.38 3.77
N ILE A 12 -5.86 6.65 3.85
CA ILE A 12 -6.08 7.63 2.78
C ILE A 12 -4.75 7.82 2.04
N SER A 13 -4.71 7.48 0.75
CA SER A 13 -3.46 7.54 -0.05
C SER A 13 -2.78 8.91 -0.01
N SER A 14 -3.57 9.99 0.03
CA SER A 14 -3.03 11.35 0.14
C SER A 14 -2.43 11.66 1.51
N GLU A 15 -2.93 11.04 2.59
CA GLU A 15 -2.32 11.16 3.92
C GLU A 15 -1.06 10.32 4.03
N VAL A 16 -1.05 9.12 3.44
CA VAL A 16 0.17 8.27 3.37
C VAL A 16 1.28 8.99 2.61
N SER A 17 0.94 9.70 1.53
CA SER A 17 1.92 10.46 0.74
C SER A 17 2.31 11.78 1.40
N ALA A 18 1.46 12.35 2.26
CA ALA A 18 1.69 13.64 2.89
C ALA A 18 2.81 13.54 3.94
N GLY A 19 3.98 14.05 3.59
CA GLY A 19 5.17 14.07 4.46
C GLY A 19 6.19 12.97 4.19
N LEU A 20 5.98 12.15 3.14
CA LEU A 20 7.02 11.26 2.64
C LEU A 20 8.03 12.05 1.81
N ASP A 21 9.22 12.25 2.37
CA ASP A 21 10.40 12.73 1.65
C ASP A 21 11.35 11.55 1.43
N THR A 22 11.06 10.74 0.40
CA THR A 22 11.77 9.49 0.13
C THR A 22 12.38 9.51 -1.25
N ASP A 23 13.63 9.06 -1.42
CA ASP A 23 14.28 9.10 -2.74
C ASP A 23 13.88 7.96 -3.66
N VAL A 24 13.50 6.81 -3.10
CA VAL A 24 13.23 5.57 -3.85
C VAL A 24 11.88 4.97 -3.46
N VAL A 25 11.73 4.47 -2.23
CA VAL A 25 10.51 3.77 -1.80
C VAL A 25 9.38 4.74 -1.44
N GLY A 26 8.16 4.48 -1.91
CA GLY A 26 6.96 5.25 -1.55
C GLY A 26 6.71 6.47 -2.43
N ARG A 27 7.39 6.59 -3.57
CA ARG A 27 7.13 7.62 -4.60
C ARG A 27 5.85 7.35 -5.40
N ASN A 28 5.51 6.07 -5.55
CA ASN A 28 4.27 5.63 -6.17
C ASN A 28 3.52 4.71 -5.19
N ILE A 29 2.33 5.12 -4.76
CA ILE A 29 1.55 4.38 -3.76
C ILE A 29 0.24 3.91 -4.39
N VAL A 30 0.08 2.59 -4.46
CA VAL A 30 -1.15 1.95 -4.92
C VAL A 30 -1.94 1.48 -3.70
N PHE A 31 -3.15 2.00 -3.55
CA PHE A 31 -4.05 1.64 -2.46
C PHE A 31 -5.21 0.76 -2.96
N LEU A 32 -5.45 -0.35 -2.27
CA LEU A 32 -6.50 -1.32 -2.59
C LEU A 32 -7.39 -1.57 -1.35
N PRO A 33 -8.72 -1.35 -1.40
CA PRO A 33 -9.58 -1.65 -0.26
C PRO A 33 -9.53 -3.12 0.18
N GLU A 34 -9.43 -4.05 -0.78
CA GLU A 34 -9.23 -5.47 -0.51
C GLU A 34 -8.36 -6.08 -1.61
N THR A 35 -7.48 -7.01 -1.23
CA THR A 35 -6.69 -7.80 -2.17
C THR A 35 -6.50 -9.23 -1.68
N ASP A 36 -6.00 -10.11 -2.54
CA ASP A 36 -5.63 -11.45 -2.12
C ASP A 36 -4.31 -11.45 -1.36
N SER A 37 -3.27 -10.79 -1.89
CA SER A 37 -2.05 -10.45 -1.18
C SER A 37 -1.38 -9.23 -1.80
N THR A 38 -1.00 -8.25 -0.98
CA THR A 38 -0.27 -7.06 -1.43
C THR A 38 1.04 -7.44 -2.14
N ASN A 39 1.68 -8.53 -1.72
CA ASN A 39 2.90 -9.04 -2.35
C ASN A 39 2.65 -9.63 -3.75
N THR A 40 1.50 -10.28 -3.97
CA THR A 40 1.09 -10.75 -5.30
C THR A 40 0.87 -9.54 -6.23
N GLN A 41 0.16 -8.53 -5.73
CA GLN A 41 -0.13 -7.31 -6.49
C GLN A 41 1.15 -6.53 -6.82
N ALA A 42 2.06 -6.36 -5.85
CA ALA A 42 3.34 -5.69 -6.06
C ALA A 42 4.19 -6.41 -7.12
N ARG A 43 4.19 -7.76 -7.12
CA ARG A 43 4.87 -8.55 -8.15
C ARG A 43 4.26 -8.33 -9.53
N GLN A 44 2.92 -8.38 -9.64
CA GLN A 44 2.24 -8.17 -10.89
C GLN A 44 2.54 -6.77 -11.46
N LEU A 45 2.45 -5.73 -10.63
CA LEU A 45 2.77 -4.37 -11.02
C LEU A 45 4.23 -4.24 -11.48
N ALA A 46 5.17 -4.91 -10.82
CA ALA A 46 6.56 -4.95 -11.27
C ALA A 46 6.71 -5.63 -12.65
N GLU A 47 5.97 -6.72 -12.91
CA GLU A 47 5.93 -7.40 -14.22
C GLU A 47 5.28 -6.52 -15.30
N GLU A 48 4.33 -5.65 -14.93
CA GLU A 48 3.68 -4.65 -15.79
C GLU A 48 4.53 -3.37 -16.01
N GLY A 49 5.69 -3.27 -15.34
CA GLY A 49 6.63 -2.15 -15.52
C GLY A 49 6.44 -1.00 -14.54
N ALA A 50 5.85 -1.24 -13.37
CA ALA A 50 5.77 -0.24 -12.31
C ALA A 50 7.16 0.23 -11.87
N GLU A 51 7.24 1.52 -11.50
CA GLU A 51 8.49 2.15 -11.08
C GLU A 51 9.08 1.49 -9.83
N ASP A 52 10.41 1.45 -9.76
CA ASP A 52 11.09 0.98 -8.56
C ASP A 52 10.68 1.85 -7.35
N GLY A 53 10.50 1.20 -6.21
CA GLY A 53 9.96 1.84 -5.02
C GLY A 53 8.44 2.04 -5.00
N THR A 54 7.69 1.46 -5.95
CA THR A 54 6.22 1.36 -5.86
C THR A 54 5.80 0.59 -4.61
N VAL A 55 4.88 1.16 -3.83
CA VAL A 55 4.34 0.59 -2.59
C VAL A 55 2.89 0.21 -2.79
N VAL A 56 2.52 -1.02 -2.45
CA VAL A 56 1.13 -1.50 -2.46
C VAL A 56 0.62 -1.61 -1.03
N ILE A 57 -0.51 -0.95 -0.77
CA ILE A 57 -1.17 -0.90 0.53
C ILE A 57 -2.59 -1.46 0.36
N ALA A 58 -3.04 -2.26 1.33
CA ALA A 58 -4.43 -2.71 1.36
C ALA A 58 -5.00 -2.71 2.78
N ASP A 59 -6.27 -2.31 2.91
CA ASP A 59 -7.00 -2.40 4.19
C ASP A 59 -7.23 -3.85 4.61
N ARG A 60 -7.44 -4.76 3.63
CA ARG A 60 -7.68 -6.18 3.88
C ARG A 60 -6.97 -7.08 2.88
N GLN A 61 -6.38 -8.17 3.38
CA GLN A 61 -5.93 -9.29 2.57
C GLN A 61 -6.75 -10.55 2.87
N SER A 62 -7.23 -11.21 1.82
CA SER A 62 -8.00 -12.46 1.95
C SER A 62 -7.13 -13.72 1.94
N ARG A 63 -5.90 -13.63 1.40
CA ARG A 63 -4.94 -14.74 1.27
C ARG A 63 -3.51 -14.24 1.52
N GLY A 64 -3.32 -13.47 2.60
CA GLY A 64 -2.00 -12.98 2.99
C GLY A 64 -1.01 -14.14 3.08
N LYS A 65 0.14 -14.01 2.40
CA LYS A 65 1.18 -15.05 2.39
C LYS A 65 2.35 -14.59 3.24
N GLY A 66 2.52 -15.24 4.38
CA GLY A 66 3.73 -15.19 5.19
C GLY A 66 4.84 -16.10 4.66
N ARG A 67 5.98 -16.08 5.36
CA ARG A 67 7.13 -16.95 5.02
C ARG A 67 6.75 -18.42 5.09
N MET A 68 7.35 -19.23 4.20
CA MET A 68 7.12 -20.68 4.10
C MET A 68 5.64 -21.06 3.83
N GLY A 69 4.90 -20.20 3.12
CA GLY A 69 3.51 -20.48 2.74
C GLY A 69 2.51 -20.41 3.91
N ARG A 70 2.90 -19.81 5.04
CA ARG A 70 1.98 -19.57 6.15
C ARG A 70 0.95 -18.52 5.76
N PHE A 71 -0.29 -18.69 6.23
CA PHE A 71 -1.33 -17.67 6.07
C PHE A 71 -1.09 -16.52 7.04
N TRP A 72 -1.31 -15.30 6.56
CA TRP A 72 -1.25 -14.04 7.30
C TRP A 72 -2.58 -13.31 7.20
#